data_AF-A0A3D1FWN6-F1
#
_entry.id   AF-A0A3D1FWN6-F1
#
_cell.length_a   1.000
_cell.length_b   1.000
_cell.length_c   1.000
_cell.angle_alpha   90.00
_cell.angle_beta   90.00
_cell.angle_gamma   90.00
#
_symmetry.space_group_name_H-M   'P 1'
#
loop_
_entity.id
_entity.type
_entity.pdbx_description
1 polymer ?
#
loop_
_entity_poly.entity_id
_entity_poly.type
_entity_poly.pdbx_seq_one_letter_code
_entity_poly.pdbx_strand_id
1 'polypeptide(L)'
;NVPLGAAAMGMYETTADGLFMQDGVFWQFLAYCAGTGGSALIIGSAAGVAVMGLEKIPFGWYLKNISLLAIVGYFAGAAVYILERTLF
;
A
#
# COMPACT_ATOMS: atom_id res chain seq x y z
N ASN A 1 -9.38 -0.70 -1.45
CA ASN A 1 -8.53 -1.31 -0.40
C ASN A 1 -9.12 -1.22 1.03
N VAL A 2 -10.12 -0.37 1.29
CA VAL A 2 -10.84 -0.31 2.60
C VAL A 2 -11.22 -1.70 3.21
N PRO A 3 -11.61 -2.73 2.43
CA PRO A 3 -11.93 -4.06 2.98
C PRO A 3 -10.74 -4.78 3.63
N LEU A 4 -9.51 -4.59 3.14
CA LEU A 4 -8.33 -5.25 3.74
C LEU A 4 -7.99 -4.64 5.10
N GLY A 5 -8.13 -3.31 5.24
CA GLY A 5 -7.98 -2.65 6.54
C GLY A 5 -9.02 -3.16 7.55
N ALA A 6 -10.26 -3.32 7.11
CA ALA A 6 -11.33 -3.90 7.93
C ALA A 6 -11.10 -5.37 8.31
N ALA A 7 -10.59 -6.19 7.39
CA ALA A 7 -10.23 -7.57 7.68
C ALA A 7 -9.10 -7.67 8.71
N ALA A 8 -8.08 -6.83 8.60
CA ALA A 8 -6.95 -6.82 9.54
C ALA A 8 -7.34 -6.31 10.94
N MET A 9 -8.30 -5.38 11.04
CA MET A 9 -8.87 -4.93 12.33
C MET A 9 -9.51 -6.07 13.14
N GLY A 10 -9.95 -7.15 12.49
CA GLY A 10 -10.45 -8.35 13.16
C GLY A 10 -9.38 -9.41 13.49
N MET A 11 -8.13 -9.21 13.08
CA MET A 11 -7.03 -10.19 13.26
C MET A 11 -6.12 -9.90 14.46
N TYR A 12 -6.08 -8.64 14.92
CA TYR A 12 -5.24 -8.21 16.04
C TYR A 12 -6.07 -7.40 17.04
N GLU A 13 -5.98 -7.73 18.32
CA GLU A 13 -6.63 -6.96 19.38
C GLU A 13 -5.97 -5.57 19.50
N THR A 14 -6.77 -4.51 19.39
CA THR A 14 -6.35 -3.15 19.70
C THR A 14 -5.99 -3.05 21.18
N THR A 15 -4.71 -2.88 21.46
CA THR A 15 -4.17 -2.80 22.82
C THR A 15 -4.18 -1.35 23.32
N ALA A 16 -4.28 -1.15 24.63
CA ALA A 16 -4.35 0.19 25.22
C ALA A 16 -3.03 0.97 25.10
N ASP A 17 -1.90 0.29 24.88
CA ASP A 17 -0.57 0.88 24.69
C ASP A 17 0.27 0.03 23.72
N GLY A 18 1.13 0.67 22.92
CA GLY A 18 2.08 0.01 22.01
C GLY A 18 1.74 0.12 20.51
N LEU A 19 2.38 -0.72 19.69
CA LEU A 19 2.31 -0.62 18.21
C LEU A 19 0.90 -0.81 17.64
N PHE A 20 0.05 -1.59 18.32
CA PHE A 20 -1.32 -1.94 17.93
C PHE A 20 -2.40 -1.05 18.59
N MET A 21 -2.00 0.04 19.26
CA MET A 21 -2.94 1.05 19.77
C MET A 21 -3.83 1.58 18.66
N GLN A 22 -5.05 2.01 18.99
CA GLN A 22 -5.89 2.76 18.05
C GLN A 22 -5.12 3.98 17.52
N ASP A 23 -5.06 4.16 16.19
CA ASP A 23 -4.20 5.12 15.49
C ASP A 23 -2.67 4.93 15.67
N GLY A 24 -2.26 3.78 16.18
CA GLY A 24 -0.87 3.39 16.34
C GLY A 24 -0.11 3.25 15.00
N VAL A 25 1.21 3.18 15.11
CA VAL A 25 2.14 3.09 13.95
C VAL A 25 1.75 1.94 13.02
N PHE A 26 1.32 0.80 13.58
CA PHE A 26 0.96 -0.39 12.82
C PHE A 26 -0.23 -0.13 11.89
N TRP A 27 -1.31 0.46 12.39
CA TRP A 27 -2.53 0.69 11.61
C TRP A 27 -2.33 1.73 10.52
N GLN A 28 -1.57 2.79 10.81
CA GLN A 28 -1.23 3.82 9.82
C GLN A 28 -0.31 3.26 8.73
N PHE A 29 0.69 2.46 9.10
CA PHE A 29 1.57 1.81 8.11
C PHE A 29 0.84 0.74 7.32
N LEU A 30 -0.06 -0.02 7.95
CA LEU A 30 -0.91 -0.99 7.29
C LEU A 30 -1.85 -0.31 6.28
N ALA A 31 -2.44 0.84 6.65
CA ALA A 31 -3.27 1.63 5.75
C ALA A 31 -2.47 2.13 4.54
N TYR A 32 -1.23 2.59 4.75
CA TYR A 32 -0.30 2.93 3.67
C TYR A 32 0.00 1.73 2.76
N CYS A 33 0.40 0.60 3.35
CA CYS A 33 0.76 -0.62 2.63
C CYS A 33 -0.42 -1.13 1.79
N ALA A 34 -1.59 -1.18 2.39
CA ALA A 34 -2.77 -1.70 1.74
C ALA A 34 -3.26 -0.70 0.66
N GLY A 35 -3.17 0.61 0.91
CA GLY A 35 -3.58 1.66 -0.03
C GLY A 35 -2.68 1.73 -1.28
N THR A 36 -1.37 1.62 -1.10
CA THR A 36 -0.39 1.81 -2.17
C THR A 36 0.12 0.50 -2.79
N GLY A 37 0.14 -0.60 -2.04
CA GLY A 37 0.71 -1.89 -2.45
C GLY A 37 -0.01 -2.52 -3.66
N GLY A 38 -1.30 -2.25 -3.84
CA GLY A 38 -2.06 -2.70 -5.01
C GLY A 38 -1.54 -2.12 -6.34
N SER A 39 -0.75 -1.05 -6.31
CA SER A 39 -0.21 -0.39 -7.52
C SER A 39 1.07 -1.05 -8.04
N ALA A 40 1.68 -1.99 -7.30
CA ALA A 40 2.87 -2.70 -7.77
C ALA A 40 2.60 -3.51 -9.06
N LEU A 41 1.35 -3.94 -9.24
CA LEU A 41 0.85 -4.56 -10.45
C LEU A 41 -0.30 -3.72 -11.01
N ILE A 42 -0.35 -3.52 -12.32
CA ILE A 42 -1.44 -2.78 -12.99
C ILE A 42 -2.84 -3.36 -12.71
N ILE A 43 -2.94 -4.63 -12.31
CA ILE A 43 -4.20 -5.29 -11.95
C ILE A 43 -4.58 -5.21 -10.47
N GLY A 44 -3.68 -4.74 -9.59
CA GLY A 44 -3.92 -4.74 -8.15
C GLY A 44 -4.77 -3.56 -7.66
N SER A 45 -5.20 -2.67 -8.56
CA SER A 45 -6.06 -1.53 -8.26
C SER A 45 -7.08 -1.28 -9.38
N ALA A 46 -8.28 -0.82 -9.01
CA ALA A 46 -9.33 -0.45 -9.97
C ALA A 46 -8.87 0.62 -10.97
N ALA A 47 -8.06 1.58 -10.53
CA ALA A 47 -7.49 2.60 -11.40
C ALA A 47 -6.53 2.01 -12.45
N GLY A 48 -5.72 1.01 -12.07
CA GLY A 48 -4.80 0.34 -12.98
C GLY A 48 -5.53 -0.49 -14.03
N VAL A 49 -6.59 -1.21 -13.65
CA VAL A 49 -7.44 -1.96 -14.59
C VAL A 49 -8.17 -1.02 -15.55
N ALA A 50 -8.65 0.14 -15.08
CA ALA A 50 -9.27 1.15 -15.94
C ALA A 50 -8.29 1.70 -16.99
N VAL A 51 -7.07 2.06 -16.57
CA VAL A 51 -6.00 2.49 -17.49
C VAL A 51 -5.63 1.39 -18.49
N MET A 52 -5.57 0.14 -18.04
CA MET A 52 -5.30 -1.00 -18.93
C MET A 52 -6.31 -1.07 -20.09
N GLY A 53 -7.59 -0.80 -19.81
CA GLY A 53 -8.65 -0.79 -20.81
C GLY A 53 -8.62 0.43 -21.73
N LEU A 54 -8.33 1.62 -21.19
CA LEU A 54 -8.31 2.87 -21.96
C LEU A 54 -7.07 2.99 -22.86
N GLU A 55 -5.89 2.73 -22.31
CA GLU A 55 -4.60 2.89 -23.00
C GLU A 55 -4.12 1.59 -23.67
N LYS A 56 -4.88 0.49 -23.54
CA LYS A 56 -4.54 -0.85 -24.06
C LYS A 56 -3.14 -1.33 -23.67
N ILE A 57 -2.69 -0.97 -22.47
CA ILE A 57 -1.37 -1.36 -21.97
C ILE A 57 -1.39 -2.84 -21.61
N PRO A 58 -0.56 -3.71 -22.20
CA PRO A 58 -0.55 -5.12 -21.82
C PRO A 58 0.12 -5.33 -20.47
N PHE A 59 -0.40 -6.26 -19.65
CA PHE A 59 0.12 -6.59 -18.32
C PHE A 59 1.63 -6.85 -18.32
N GLY A 60 2.13 -7.63 -19.27
CA GLY A 60 3.56 -7.95 -19.37
C GLY A 60 4.45 -6.74 -19.63
N TRP A 61 3.97 -5.73 -20.37
CA TRP A 61 4.71 -4.49 -20.58
C TRP A 61 4.78 -3.66 -19.30
N TYR A 62 3.67 -3.53 -18.58
CA TYR A 62 3.65 -2.82 -17.30
C TYR A 62 4.55 -3.50 -16.27
N LEU A 63 4.51 -4.83 -16.21
CA LEU A 63 5.36 -5.61 -15.32
C LEU A 63 6.85 -5.36 -15.59
N LYS A 64 7.26 -5.25 -16.85
CA LYS A 64 8.67 -5.05 -17.20
C LYS A 64 9.15 -3.60 -17.05
N ASN A 65 8.30 -2.61 -17.35
CA ASN A 65 8.73 -1.21 -17.48
C ASN A 65 8.31 -0.32 -16.29
N ILE A 66 7.16 -0.58 -15.67
CA ILE A 66 6.58 0.31 -14.65
C ILE A 66 6.60 -0.33 -13.26
N SER A 67 6.47 -1.65 -13.15
CA SER A 67 6.40 -2.31 -11.83
C SER A 67 7.60 -1.99 -10.95
N LEU A 68 8.80 -1.90 -11.52
CA LEU A 68 10.03 -1.61 -10.80
C LEU A 68 10.00 -0.18 -10.24
N LEU A 69 9.52 0.80 -11.02
CA LEU A 69 9.31 2.17 -10.56
C LEU A 69 8.22 2.25 -9.48
N ALA A 70 7.12 1.51 -9.64
CA ALA A 70 6.05 1.44 -8.65
C ALA A 70 6.53 0.84 -7.32
N ILE A 71 7.36 -0.21 -7.38
CA ILE A 71 7.98 -0.85 -6.22
C ILE A 71 8.96 0.10 -5.54
N VAL A 72 9.81 0.80 -6.31
CA VAL A 72 10.75 1.78 -5.75
C VAL A 72 9.98 2.92 -5.06
N GLY A 73 8.90 3.42 -5.65
CA GLY A 73 8.04 4.43 -5.03
C GLY A 73 7.37 3.93 -3.75
N TYR A 74 6.93 2.67 -3.72
CA TYR A 74 6.38 2.03 -2.52
C TYR A 74 7.41 1.95 -1.39
N PHE A 75 8.63 1.50 -1.69
CA PHE A 75 9.70 1.46 -0.69
C PHE A 75 10.17 2.85 -0.27
N ALA A 76 10.21 3.82 -1.18
CA ALA A 76 10.56 5.20 -0.86
C ALA A 76 9.54 5.84 0.10
N GLY A 77 8.24 5.65 -0.13
CA GLY A 77 7.21 6.16 0.78
C GLY A 77 7.21 5.43 2.13
N ALA A 78 7.46 4.12 2.15
CA ALA A 78 7.65 3.39 3.40
C ALA A 78 8.87 3.91 4.18
N ALA A 79 9.99 4.19 3.50
CA ALA A 79 11.19 4.73 4.12
C ALA A 79 10.95 6.14 4.69
N VAL A 80 10.27 7.02 3.94
CA VAL A 80 9.92 8.37 4.41
C VAL A 80 8.98 8.29 5.61
N TYR A 81 7.99 7.41 5.59
CA TYR A 81 7.09 7.22 6.72
C TYR A 81 7.82 6.75 7.98
N ILE A 82 8.76 5.80 7.86
CA ILE A 82 9.59 5.36 8.98
C ILE A 82 10.48 6.52 9.48
N LEU A 83 11.03 7.30 8.57
CA LEU A 83 11.94 8.41 8.88
C LEU A 83 11.20 9.57 9.57
N GLU A 84 9.99 9.93 9.10
CA GLU A 84 9.10 10.89 9.74
C GLU A 84 8.76 10.46 11.17
N ARG A 85 8.39 9.18 11.37
CA ARG A 85 8.08 8.61 12.70
C ARG A 85 9.29 8.44 13.63
N THR A 86 10.50 8.50 13.09
CA THR A 86 11.73 8.43 13.88
C THR A 86 12.22 9.83 14.29
N LEU A 87 11.89 10.86 13.51
CA LEU A 87 12.32 12.24 13.74
C LEU A 87 11.31 13.10 14.51
N PHE A 88 10.01 12.80 14.41
CA PHE A 88 8.91 13.50 15.08
C PHE A 88 8.09 12.55 15.94
#